data_AF-A0A956E6U9-F1
#
_entry.id   AF-A0A956E6U9-F1
#
_cell.length_a   1.000
_cell.length_b   1.000
_cell.length_c   1.000
_cell.angle_alpha   90.00
_cell.angle_beta   90.00
_cell.angle_gamma   90.00
#
_symmetry.space_group_name_H-M   'P 1'
#
loop_
_entity.id
_entity.type
_entity.pdbx_description
1 polymer ?
#
loop_
_entity_poly.entity_id
_entity_poly.type
_entity_poly.pdbx_seq_one_letter_code
_entity_poly.pdbx_strand_id
1 'polypeptide(L)'
;MARQMGGLWIAWTALALTACTKSQESEPAGQEIAVQEASPALPASSPRPVASPKPGVEPREIDGDSPLSEGLVSFEGMIRGTKGGFDVRGVIFDFDELRGALPEGDRARRNDELLGARLRITAELRAHHAEPLKPGEPQLQMRSGDWFSAARILSVEVAEPAVMIEGVVGRSKGLFTVGKHMVSRDDLDWSLAGAEVVGKKVRLWGQPRTYVCPPQAQCLISGEIPMFDVARAELP
;
A
#
# COMPACT_ATOMS: atom_id res chain seq x y z
N MET A 1 18.83 -32.00 63.90
CA MET A 1 18.20 -33.25 63.42
C MET A 1 18.12 -33.18 61.91
N ALA A 2 18.54 -34.25 61.24
CA ALA A 2 18.80 -34.35 59.81
C ALA A 2 17.66 -35.03 59.04
N ARG A 3 17.56 -34.74 57.72
CA ARG A 3 17.26 -35.64 56.57
C ARG A 3 17.02 -34.75 55.33
N GLN A 4 17.84 -34.77 54.26
CA GLN A 4 17.85 -35.72 53.10
C GLN A 4 16.46 -35.84 52.43
N MET A 5 16.24 -35.81 51.10
CA MET A 5 17.07 -36.10 49.91
C MET A 5 16.30 -35.72 48.62
N GLY A 6 17.03 -35.56 47.49
CA GLY A 6 16.57 -35.80 46.11
C GLY A 6 16.06 -34.55 45.36
N GLY A 7 16.60 -34.08 44.24
CA GLY A 7 17.46 -34.69 43.22
C GLY A 7 16.67 -34.93 41.94
N LEU A 8 16.89 -34.12 40.89
CA LEU A 8 16.99 -34.57 39.49
C LEU A 8 17.44 -33.40 38.60
N TRP A 9 18.64 -33.56 38.02
CA TRP A 9 19.19 -32.74 36.95
C TRP A 9 18.75 -33.32 35.61
N ILE A 10 18.28 -32.50 34.68
CA ILE A 10 18.10 -32.88 33.28
C ILE A 10 19.04 -32.01 32.44
N ALA A 11 20.14 -32.64 32.01
CA ALA A 11 21.07 -32.11 31.03
C ALA A 11 20.45 -32.22 29.63
N TRP A 12 20.39 -31.11 28.89
CA TRP A 12 20.02 -31.11 27.48
C TRP A 12 21.26 -31.26 26.61
N THR A 13 21.19 -32.26 25.75
CA THR A 13 22.17 -32.72 24.78
C THR A 13 22.34 -31.73 23.63
N ALA A 14 23.61 -31.44 23.30
CA ALA A 14 24.00 -30.75 22.09
C ALA A 14 23.87 -31.67 20.87
N LEU A 15 23.19 -31.20 19.83
CA LEU A 15 23.20 -31.85 18.51
C LEU A 15 23.93 -30.94 17.53
N ALA A 16 25.15 -31.35 17.18
CA ALA A 16 25.91 -30.82 16.06
C ALA A 16 25.34 -31.38 14.76
N LEU A 17 24.99 -30.50 13.81
CA LEU A 17 24.71 -30.87 12.42
C LEU A 17 25.82 -30.35 11.52
N THR A 18 26.44 -31.34 10.90
CA THR A 18 27.53 -31.35 9.94
C THR A 18 27.18 -30.65 8.64
N ALA A 19 28.07 -29.76 8.19
CA ALA A 19 28.16 -29.26 6.83
C ALA A 19 28.69 -30.36 5.90
N CYS A 20 27.96 -30.70 4.83
CA CYS A 20 28.46 -31.46 3.69
C CYS A 20 27.46 -31.43 2.52
N THR A 21 27.66 -30.52 1.56
CA THR A 21 27.12 -30.60 0.19
C THR A 21 28.16 -29.96 -0.72
N LYS A 22 29.21 -30.71 -1.11
CA LYS A 22 29.31 -31.56 -2.32
C LYS A 22 29.02 -30.78 -3.61
N SER A 23 30.11 -30.30 -4.20
CA SER A 23 30.22 -29.84 -5.59
C SER A 23 29.69 -30.92 -6.54
N GLN A 24 28.89 -30.52 -7.51
CA GLN A 24 28.57 -31.36 -8.66
C GLN A 24 28.71 -30.52 -9.92
N GLU A 25 29.87 -30.71 -10.54
CA GLU A 25 30.21 -30.37 -11.91
C GLU A 25 29.30 -31.16 -12.86
N SER A 26 28.69 -30.47 -13.82
CA SER A 26 28.04 -31.09 -14.97
C SER A 26 28.00 -30.12 -16.14
N GLU A 27 29.01 -30.21 -17.01
CA GLU A 27 28.79 -30.07 -18.45
C GLU A 27 27.97 -31.30 -18.91
N PRO A 28 27.10 -31.12 -19.91
CA PRO A 28 27.52 -31.64 -21.22
C PRO A 28 27.09 -30.77 -22.41
N ALA A 29 28.03 -30.70 -23.35
CA ALA A 29 27.85 -30.95 -24.79
C ALA A 29 26.66 -30.28 -25.51
N GLY A 30 27.01 -29.28 -26.32
CA GLY A 30 26.76 -29.27 -27.76
C GLY A 30 25.31 -29.45 -28.20
N GLN A 31 24.61 -28.34 -28.40
CA GLN A 31 23.52 -28.28 -29.37
C GLN A 31 23.81 -27.22 -30.44
N GLU A 32 23.84 -27.76 -31.65
CA GLU A 32 24.01 -27.17 -32.96
C GLU A 32 22.96 -26.08 -33.19
N ILE A 33 23.43 -24.84 -33.38
CA ILE A 33 22.59 -23.70 -33.72
C ILE A 33 22.17 -23.84 -35.19
N ALA A 34 21.02 -24.45 -35.42
CA ALA A 34 20.32 -24.35 -36.68
C ALA A 34 19.74 -22.92 -36.80
N VAL A 35 20.34 -22.13 -37.68
CA VAL A 35 19.85 -20.81 -38.11
C VAL A 35 18.50 -21.03 -38.79
N GLN A 36 17.41 -20.73 -38.08
CA GLN A 36 16.07 -20.75 -38.65
C GLN A 36 15.70 -19.36 -39.17
N GLU A 37 15.41 -19.36 -40.46
CA GLU A 37 15.12 -18.26 -41.37
C GLU A 37 13.95 -17.38 -40.90
N ALA A 38 14.10 -16.08 -41.13
CA ALA A 38 13.16 -15.03 -40.75
C ALA A 38 11.77 -15.25 -41.36
N SER A 39 10.73 -15.27 -40.52
CA SER A 39 9.34 -15.11 -40.92
C SER A 39 8.85 -13.69 -40.63
N PRO A 40 7.88 -13.19 -41.43
CA PRO A 40 7.75 -11.77 -41.74
C PRO A 40 7.20 -10.94 -40.58
N ALA A 41 7.71 -9.71 -40.49
CA ALA A 41 7.29 -8.68 -39.57
C ALA A 41 5.77 -8.45 -39.63
N LEU A 42 5.10 -8.63 -38.50
CA LEU A 42 3.76 -8.11 -38.26
C LEU A 42 3.80 -6.57 -38.40
N PRO A 43 2.77 -5.95 -39.01
CA PRO A 43 2.75 -4.50 -39.16
C PRO A 43 2.75 -3.83 -37.79
N ALA A 44 3.68 -2.90 -37.61
CA ALA A 44 3.78 -2.04 -36.45
C ALA A 44 2.43 -1.35 -36.21
N SER A 45 1.77 -1.72 -35.11
CA SER A 45 0.62 -1.01 -34.58
C SER A 45 1.09 0.39 -34.20
N SER A 46 0.77 1.35 -35.06
CA SER A 46 0.99 2.77 -34.79
C SER A 46 0.29 3.13 -33.47
N PRO A 47 0.96 3.80 -32.52
CA PRO A 47 0.29 4.30 -31.32
C PRO A 47 -0.84 5.23 -31.77
N ARG A 48 -2.07 4.89 -31.39
CA ARG A 48 -3.23 5.77 -31.61
C ARG A 48 -2.95 7.09 -30.90
N PRO A 49 -3.08 8.24 -31.57
CA PRO A 49 -2.99 9.53 -30.90
C PRO A 49 -4.09 9.60 -29.83
N VAL A 50 -3.68 9.68 -28.56
CA VAL A 50 -4.58 9.96 -27.44
C VAL A 50 -5.14 11.35 -27.70
N ALA A 51 -6.44 11.40 -27.99
CA ALA A 51 -7.14 12.66 -28.21
C ALA A 51 -6.92 13.56 -27.00
N SER A 52 -6.33 14.73 -27.22
CA SER A 52 -6.30 15.79 -26.21
C SER A 52 -7.74 16.10 -25.80
N PRO A 53 -8.01 16.37 -24.51
CA PRO A 53 -9.36 16.68 -24.06
C PRO A 53 -9.91 17.88 -24.81
N LYS A 54 -11.19 17.83 -25.12
CA LYS A 54 -11.91 18.99 -25.63
C LYS A 54 -11.75 20.14 -24.61
N PRO A 55 -11.27 21.32 -25.03
CA PRO A 55 -11.28 22.51 -24.19
C PRO A 55 -12.70 22.78 -23.70
N GLY A 56 -12.91 22.85 -22.37
CA GLY A 56 -14.20 23.23 -21.77
C GLY A 56 -14.95 22.15 -20.96
N VAL A 57 -14.36 20.97 -20.71
CA VAL A 57 -14.93 20.02 -19.74
C VAL A 57 -14.37 20.36 -18.35
N GLU A 58 -15.21 20.88 -17.45
CA GLU A 58 -14.84 21.08 -16.05
C GLU A 58 -14.72 19.73 -15.33
N PRO A 59 -13.73 19.56 -14.44
CA PRO A 59 -13.62 18.34 -13.65
C PRO A 59 -14.82 18.13 -12.75
N ARG A 60 -15.32 16.90 -12.70
CA ARG A 60 -16.35 16.52 -11.74
C ARG A 60 -15.72 16.37 -10.36
N GLU A 61 -16.16 17.17 -9.40
CA GLU A 61 -15.74 17.03 -8.00
C GLU A 61 -16.41 15.79 -7.36
N ILE A 62 -15.60 15.00 -6.65
CA ILE A 62 -16.06 13.78 -5.95
C ILE A 62 -15.73 13.91 -4.46
N ASP A 63 -16.76 14.13 -3.65
CA ASP A 63 -16.68 14.16 -2.18
C ASP A 63 -16.01 12.91 -1.61
N GLY A 64 -15.29 13.04 -0.49
CA GLY A 64 -14.40 12.00 0.06
C GLY A 64 -15.00 10.58 0.21
N ASP A 65 -16.28 10.45 0.52
CA ASP A 65 -16.95 9.16 0.75
C ASP A 65 -17.68 8.60 -0.49
N SER A 66 -17.77 9.37 -1.58
CA SER A 66 -18.46 8.95 -2.81
C SER A 66 -17.67 7.87 -3.59
N PRO A 67 -18.30 7.04 -4.41
CA PRO A 67 -17.56 6.17 -5.32
C PRO A 67 -16.86 6.98 -6.41
N LEU A 68 -15.68 6.53 -6.83
CA LEU A 68 -14.97 7.10 -7.98
C LEU A 68 -15.68 6.77 -9.29
N SER A 69 -15.55 7.65 -10.29
CA SER A 69 -16.08 7.46 -11.62
C SER A 69 -15.00 7.70 -12.68
N GLU A 70 -15.14 7.05 -13.84
CA GLU A 70 -14.28 7.32 -14.99
C GLU A 70 -14.42 8.76 -15.49
N GLY A 71 -13.40 9.22 -16.21
CA GLY A 71 -13.35 10.53 -16.84
C GLY A 71 -12.59 11.57 -16.01
N LEU A 72 -12.83 12.84 -16.32
CA LEU A 72 -12.13 13.96 -15.69
C LEU A 72 -12.75 14.28 -14.33
N VAL A 73 -12.02 14.02 -13.25
CA VAL A 73 -12.50 14.15 -11.89
C VAL A 73 -11.50 14.89 -11.00
N SER A 74 -12.03 15.55 -9.96
CA SER A 74 -11.27 16.14 -8.86
C SER A 74 -11.67 15.44 -7.57
N PHE A 75 -10.70 14.94 -6.81
CA PHE A 75 -10.96 14.25 -5.56
C PHE A 75 -9.84 14.47 -4.56
N GLU A 76 -10.16 14.27 -3.28
CA GLU A 76 -9.21 14.31 -2.19
C GLU A 76 -9.02 12.93 -1.58
N GLY A 77 -7.80 12.60 -1.17
CA GLY A 77 -7.49 11.35 -0.49
C GLY A 77 -6.14 11.36 0.18
N MET A 78 -5.99 10.51 1.20
CA MET A 78 -4.69 10.26 1.83
C MET A 78 -3.85 9.36 0.93
N ILE A 79 -2.60 9.76 0.69
CA ILE A 79 -1.65 8.97 -0.08
C ILE A 79 -1.10 7.81 0.75
N ARG A 80 -1.17 6.60 0.18
CA ARG A 80 -0.64 5.36 0.73
C ARG A 80 0.38 4.76 -0.24
N GLY A 81 1.43 4.15 0.28
CA GLY A 81 2.44 3.48 -0.55
C GLY A 81 1.92 2.17 -1.11
N THR A 82 2.32 1.76 -2.31
CA THR A 82 2.06 0.41 -2.83
C THR A 82 3.34 -0.19 -3.42
N LYS A 83 3.28 -1.46 -3.82
CA LYS A 83 4.42 -2.13 -4.49
C LYS A 83 4.83 -1.45 -5.80
N GLY A 84 3.94 -0.72 -6.47
CA GLY A 84 4.15 -0.17 -7.82
C GLY A 84 3.92 1.33 -7.95
N GLY A 85 3.84 2.07 -6.84
CA GLY A 85 3.54 3.51 -6.87
C GLY A 85 2.75 3.94 -5.64
N PHE A 86 1.87 4.92 -5.82
CA PHE A 86 1.03 5.42 -4.74
C PHE A 86 -0.45 5.10 -4.97
N ASP A 87 -1.15 4.76 -3.90
CA ASP A 87 -2.60 4.67 -3.87
C ASP A 87 -3.17 5.94 -3.25
N VAL A 88 -4.08 6.60 -3.97
CA VAL A 88 -4.91 7.65 -3.39
C VAL A 88 -6.34 7.25 -3.66
N ARG A 89 -7.05 6.85 -2.61
CA ARG A 89 -8.46 6.47 -2.66
C ARG A 89 -8.75 5.33 -3.67
N GLY A 90 -7.85 4.36 -3.77
CA GLY A 90 -8.00 3.23 -4.71
C GLY A 90 -7.54 3.52 -6.14
N VAL A 91 -7.08 4.74 -6.44
CA VAL A 91 -6.43 5.07 -7.71
C VAL A 91 -4.92 4.88 -7.56
N ILE A 92 -4.34 4.08 -8.45
CA ILE A 92 -2.89 3.91 -8.51
C ILE A 92 -2.27 4.96 -9.42
N PHE A 93 -1.26 5.64 -8.89
CA PHE A 93 -0.44 6.61 -9.59
C PHE A 93 0.98 6.10 -9.69
N ASP A 94 1.59 6.31 -10.86
CA ASP A 94 3.03 6.16 -11.02
C ASP A 94 3.76 7.19 -10.16
N PHE A 95 4.92 6.79 -9.65
CA PHE A 95 5.73 7.60 -8.76
C PHE A 95 6.22 8.89 -9.44
N ASP A 96 6.78 8.77 -10.64
CA ASP A 96 7.40 9.89 -11.34
C ASP A 96 6.33 10.85 -11.88
N GLU A 97 5.19 10.32 -12.33
CA GLU A 97 4.06 11.13 -12.79
C GLU A 97 3.45 11.98 -11.66
N LEU A 98 3.15 11.35 -10.51
CA LEU A 98 2.56 12.07 -9.37
C LEU A 98 3.53 13.14 -8.85
N ARG A 99 4.82 12.81 -8.75
CA ARG A 99 5.86 13.74 -8.32
C ARG A 99 6.05 14.87 -9.30
N GLY A 100 6.03 14.62 -10.61
CA GLY A 100 6.10 15.65 -11.64
C GLY A 100 4.93 16.64 -11.56
N ALA A 101 3.76 16.16 -11.16
CA ALA A 101 2.55 16.97 -11.02
C ALA A 101 2.47 17.78 -9.71
N LEU A 102 3.32 17.50 -8.71
CA LEU A 102 3.37 18.28 -7.46
C LEU A 102 3.91 19.70 -7.70
N PRO A 103 3.53 20.67 -6.83
CA PRO A 103 4.13 22.01 -6.83
C PRO A 103 5.64 21.94 -6.59
N GLU A 104 6.41 22.86 -7.18
CA GLU A 104 7.89 22.83 -7.16
C GLU A 104 8.49 22.64 -5.75
N GLY A 105 7.91 23.29 -4.74
CA GLY A 105 8.37 23.18 -3.35
C GLY A 105 8.19 21.78 -2.74
N ASP A 106 7.20 21.02 -3.21
CA ASP A 106 6.89 19.68 -2.70
C ASP A 106 7.56 18.57 -3.51
N ARG A 107 8.01 18.85 -4.74
CA ARG A 107 8.76 17.89 -5.57
C ARG A 107 10.06 17.42 -4.92
N ALA A 108 10.66 18.24 -4.06
CA ALA A 108 11.91 17.92 -3.39
C ALA A 108 11.74 16.98 -2.18
N ARG A 109 10.50 16.78 -1.70
CA ARG A 109 10.22 15.89 -0.56
C ARG A 109 10.59 14.45 -0.90
N ARG A 110 11.06 13.72 0.12
CA ARG A 110 11.25 12.27 -0.02
C ARG A 110 9.88 11.59 -0.12
N ASN A 111 9.81 10.49 -0.86
CA ASN A 111 8.59 9.72 -1.10
C ASN A 111 7.87 9.39 0.21
N ASP A 112 8.70 8.96 1.14
CA ASP A 112 8.46 8.68 2.54
C ASP A 112 7.82 9.82 3.35
N GLU A 113 8.05 11.07 2.96
CA GLU A 113 7.51 12.28 3.60
C GLU A 113 6.13 12.67 3.04
N LEU A 114 5.79 12.17 1.85
CA LEU A 114 4.45 12.34 1.29
C LEU A 114 3.47 11.33 1.90
N LEU A 115 3.94 10.13 2.27
CA LEU A 115 3.09 9.08 2.85
C LEU A 115 2.29 9.60 4.04
N GLY A 116 0.96 9.54 3.92
CA GLY A 116 0.04 10.04 4.93
C GLY A 116 -0.44 11.47 4.71
N ALA A 117 0.08 12.21 3.73
CA ALA A 117 -0.47 13.51 3.34
C ALA A 117 -1.82 13.34 2.62
N ARG A 118 -2.72 14.31 2.76
CA ARG A 118 -3.91 14.41 1.91
C ARG A 118 -3.58 15.22 0.68
N LEU A 119 -3.85 14.61 -0.46
CA LEU A 119 -3.68 15.24 -1.77
C LEU A 119 -5.05 15.54 -2.36
N ARG A 120 -5.19 16.73 -2.94
CA ARG A 120 -6.26 17.06 -3.86
C ARG A 120 -5.73 16.86 -5.28
N ILE A 121 -6.35 15.95 -6.01
CA ILE A 121 -5.88 15.51 -7.33
C ILE A 121 -6.98 15.77 -8.34
N THR A 122 -6.63 16.47 -9.42
CA THR A 122 -7.44 16.53 -10.64
C THR A 122 -6.80 15.65 -11.69
N ALA A 123 -7.50 14.60 -12.12
CA ALA A 123 -6.99 13.62 -13.06
C ALA A 123 -8.09 13.06 -13.96
N GLU A 124 -7.67 12.56 -15.11
CA GLU A 124 -8.50 11.76 -15.99
C GLU A 124 -8.34 10.28 -15.62
N LEU A 125 -9.40 9.68 -15.07
CA LEU A 125 -9.38 8.29 -14.61
C LEU A 125 -9.92 7.35 -15.68
N ARG A 126 -9.29 6.17 -15.77
CA ARG A 126 -9.80 5.00 -16.50
C ARG A 126 -10.09 3.90 -15.50
N ALA A 127 -11.25 3.27 -15.62
CA ALA A 127 -11.52 2.03 -14.91
C ALA A 127 -10.87 0.88 -15.68
N HIS A 128 -10.44 -0.09 -14.91
CA HIS A 128 -9.99 -1.38 -15.37
C HIS A 128 -10.85 -2.42 -14.70
N HIS A 129 -11.42 -3.28 -15.52
CA HIS A 129 -12.21 -4.41 -15.05
C HIS A 129 -11.30 -5.63 -15.07
N ALA A 130 -11.23 -6.36 -13.95
CA ALA A 130 -10.56 -7.65 -13.92
C ALA A 130 -11.30 -8.61 -14.87
N GLU A 131 -10.72 -8.92 -16.02
CA GLU A 131 -11.24 -10.00 -16.86
C GLU A 131 -11.03 -11.35 -16.13
N PRO A 132 -12.02 -12.25 -16.15
CA PRO A 132 -11.86 -13.57 -15.57
C PRO A 132 -10.72 -14.32 -16.28
N LEU A 133 -9.81 -14.91 -15.49
CA LEU A 133 -8.68 -15.70 -16.01
C LEU A 133 -9.20 -16.80 -16.95
N LYS A 134 -8.63 -16.87 -18.15
CA LYS A 134 -8.95 -17.93 -19.11
C LYS A 134 -8.36 -19.27 -18.62
N PRO A 135 -9.04 -20.41 -18.84
CA PRO A 135 -8.51 -21.71 -18.46
C PRO A 135 -7.16 -21.98 -19.15
N GLY A 136 -6.12 -22.25 -18.36
CA GLY A 136 -4.79 -22.63 -18.86
C GLY A 136 -3.76 -21.49 -18.94
N GLU A 137 -4.14 -20.24 -18.64
CA GLU A 137 -3.17 -19.16 -18.51
C GLU A 137 -2.43 -19.22 -17.16
N PRO A 138 -1.12 -18.92 -17.13
CA PRO A 138 -0.38 -18.86 -15.87
C PRO A 138 -1.03 -17.81 -14.97
N GLN A 139 -1.25 -18.18 -13.71
CA GLN A 139 -1.87 -17.33 -12.71
C GLN A 139 -0.89 -16.21 -12.33
N LEU A 140 -0.81 -15.18 -13.16
CA LEU A 140 -0.22 -13.91 -12.78
C LEU A 140 -1.07 -13.35 -11.64
N GLN A 141 -0.44 -12.79 -10.62
CA GLN A 141 -1.11 -12.17 -9.48
C GLN A 141 -1.84 -10.90 -9.96
N MET A 142 -2.99 -11.08 -10.62
CA MET A 142 -3.87 -10.02 -11.07
C MET A 142 -4.67 -9.51 -9.88
N ARG A 143 -4.89 -8.19 -9.83
CA ARG A 143 -5.81 -7.60 -8.85
C ARG A 143 -7.22 -8.09 -9.17
N SER A 144 -7.92 -8.58 -8.15
CA SER A 144 -9.34 -8.94 -8.26
C SER A 144 -10.20 -7.70 -8.02
N GLY A 145 -11.22 -7.51 -8.86
CA GLY A 145 -12.19 -6.39 -8.76
C GLY A 145 -11.92 -5.28 -9.76
N ASP A 146 -12.77 -4.25 -9.73
CA ASP A 146 -12.61 -3.04 -10.54
C ASP A 146 -11.61 -2.09 -9.87
N TRP A 147 -10.67 -1.52 -10.62
CA TRP A 147 -9.75 -0.51 -10.11
C TRP A 147 -9.60 0.66 -11.08
N PHE A 148 -9.13 1.79 -10.56
CA PHE A 148 -8.89 2.98 -11.36
C PHE A 148 -7.39 3.25 -11.49
N SER A 149 -6.99 3.75 -12.66
CA SER A 149 -5.66 4.34 -12.88
C SER A 149 -5.82 5.73 -13.46
N ALA A 150 -4.90 6.63 -13.13
CA ALA A 150 -4.81 7.91 -13.84
C ALA A 150 -4.28 7.68 -15.26
N ALA A 151 -5.06 8.06 -16.27
CA ALA A 151 -4.57 8.16 -17.64
C ALA A 151 -3.76 9.44 -17.86
N ARG A 152 -4.06 10.48 -17.08
CA ARG A 152 -3.36 11.76 -17.09
C ARG A 152 -3.64 12.53 -15.81
N ILE A 153 -2.60 13.09 -15.22
CA ILE A 153 -2.69 13.99 -14.07
C ILE A 153 -2.68 15.43 -14.58
N LEU A 154 -3.60 16.26 -14.10
CA LEU A 154 -3.68 17.68 -14.46
C LEU A 154 -3.13 18.58 -13.36
N SER A 155 -3.47 18.30 -12.11
CA SER A 155 -2.95 19.01 -10.95
C SER A 155 -2.94 18.12 -9.73
N VAL A 156 -1.96 18.38 -8.85
CA VAL A 156 -1.86 17.78 -7.53
C VAL A 156 -1.53 18.89 -6.55
N GLU A 157 -2.29 18.97 -5.47
CA GLU A 157 -2.06 19.92 -4.39
C GLU A 157 -2.02 19.16 -3.06
N VAL A 158 -1.10 19.55 -2.17
CA VAL A 158 -1.06 19.02 -0.82
C VAL A 158 -2.10 19.77 0.00
N ALA A 159 -3.26 19.14 0.22
CA ALA A 159 -4.34 19.72 1.01
C ALA A 159 -3.98 19.73 2.50
N GLU A 160 -3.43 18.63 3.02
CA GLU A 160 -2.95 18.53 4.39
C GLU A 160 -1.63 17.73 4.43
N PRO A 161 -0.60 18.21 5.14
CA PRO A 161 0.65 17.47 5.29
C PRO A 161 0.46 16.22 6.16
N ALA A 162 1.32 15.21 5.97
CA ALA A 162 1.32 14.02 6.83
C ALA A 162 1.60 14.40 8.30
N VAL A 163 0.81 13.85 9.21
CA VAL A 163 1.02 13.99 10.65
C VAL A 163 1.77 12.77 11.16
N MET A 164 2.80 12.98 11.98
CA MET A 164 3.51 11.90 12.67
C MET A 164 3.08 11.82 14.13
N ILE A 165 2.68 10.64 14.58
CA ILE A 165 2.44 10.34 15.99
C ILE A 165 3.33 9.19 16.46
N GLU A 166 3.75 9.23 17.72
CA GLU A 166 4.56 8.19 18.33
C GLU A 166 3.91 7.74 19.65
N GLY A 167 3.90 6.44 19.92
CA GLY A 167 3.32 5.92 21.15
C GLY A 167 3.48 4.41 21.31
N VAL A 168 3.07 3.89 22.46
CA VAL A 168 3.01 2.45 22.72
C VAL A 168 1.65 1.91 22.27
N VAL A 169 1.65 0.79 21.54
CA VAL A 169 0.42 0.17 21.06
C VAL A 169 -0.30 -0.54 22.20
N GLY A 170 -1.47 -0.02 22.56
CA GLY A 170 -2.42 -0.67 23.47
C GLY A 170 -3.54 -1.36 22.71
N ARG A 171 -4.23 -2.30 23.36
CA ARG A 171 -5.47 -2.90 22.84
C ARG A 171 -6.68 -2.08 23.31
N SER A 172 -7.64 -1.82 22.42
CA SER A 172 -8.91 -1.17 22.78
C SER A 172 -10.05 -1.71 21.93
N LYS A 173 -10.91 -2.56 22.51
CA LYS A 173 -12.16 -3.12 21.93
C LYS A 173 -12.26 -3.08 20.40
N GLY A 174 -11.55 -4.00 19.72
CA GLY A 174 -11.58 -4.14 18.26
C GLY A 174 -10.61 -3.25 17.48
N LEU A 175 -9.98 -2.29 18.15
CA LEU A 175 -8.98 -1.35 17.62
C LEU A 175 -7.69 -1.41 18.46
N PHE A 176 -6.70 -0.63 18.04
CA PHE A 176 -5.50 -0.34 18.80
C PHE A 176 -5.49 1.10 19.29
N THR A 177 -4.76 1.38 20.36
CA THR A 177 -4.53 2.74 20.85
C THR A 177 -3.06 3.11 20.71
N VAL A 178 -2.79 4.29 20.16
CA VAL A 178 -1.44 4.86 20.08
C VAL A 178 -1.53 6.31 20.54
N GLY A 179 -1.02 6.56 21.75
CA GLY A 179 -1.20 7.84 22.42
C GLY A 179 -2.69 8.12 22.69
N LYS A 180 -3.20 9.22 22.15
CA LYS A 180 -4.61 9.63 22.29
C LYS A 180 -5.53 9.17 21.14
N HIS A 181 -4.99 8.49 20.13
CA HIS A 181 -5.76 8.09 18.95
C HIS A 181 -6.03 6.59 18.96
N MET A 182 -7.18 6.23 18.39
CA MET A 182 -7.52 4.86 18.03
C MET A 182 -7.11 4.58 16.58
N VAL A 183 -6.59 3.39 16.33
CA VAL A 183 -6.07 2.97 15.03
C VAL A 183 -6.72 1.65 14.66
N SER A 184 -7.11 1.50 13.39
CA SER A 184 -7.67 0.25 12.91
C SER A 184 -6.62 -0.86 12.91
N ARG A 185 -7.08 -2.11 13.07
CA ARG A 185 -6.20 -3.27 12.95
C ARG A 185 -5.64 -3.37 11.53
N ASP A 186 -6.49 -3.22 10.54
CA ASP A 186 -6.13 -3.38 9.13
C ASP A 186 -5.05 -2.38 8.70
N ASP A 187 -5.11 -1.13 9.17
CA ASP A 187 -4.10 -0.12 8.84
C ASP A 187 -2.72 -0.46 9.44
N LEU A 188 -2.67 -1.00 10.67
CA LEU A 188 -1.40 -1.43 11.28
C LEU A 188 -0.89 -2.73 10.66
N ASP A 189 -1.76 -3.70 10.42
CA ASP A 189 -1.39 -4.98 9.81
C ASP A 189 -0.84 -4.77 8.39
N TRP A 190 -1.46 -3.87 7.63
CA TRP A 190 -0.98 -3.46 6.31
C TRP A 190 0.37 -2.75 6.38
N SER A 191 0.56 -1.83 7.33
CA SER A 191 1.78 -1.03 7.44
C SER A 191 2.97 -1.79 8.03
N LEU A 192 2.74 -2.79 8.89
CA LEU A 192 3.76 -3.54 9.63
C LEU A 192 3.80 -5.03 9.26
N ALA A 193 3.17 -5.41 8.15
CA ALA A 193 3.15 -6.77 7.61
C ALA A 193 2.74 -7.84 8.65
N GLY A 194 1.72 -7.53 9.46
CA GLY A 194 1.18 -8.45 10.48
C GLY A 194 2.11 -8.72 11.67
N ALA A 195 3.10 -7.85 11.92
CA ALA A 195 3.96 -7.97 13.10
C ALA A 195 3.13 -7.90 14.40
N GLU A 196 3.55 -8.64 15.44
CA GLU A 196 2.96 -8.47 16.76
C GLU A 196 3.42 -7.12 17.35
N VAL A 197 2.48 -6.19 17.47
CA VAL A 197 2.77 -4.77 17.83
C VAL A 197 2.38 -4.39 19.25
N VAL A 198 1.53 -5.19 19.91
CA VAL A 198 0.99 -4.84 21.23
C VAL A 198 2.11 -4.71 22.26
N GLY A 199 2.12 -3.61 22.99
CA GLY A 199 3.15 -3.27 23.97
C GLY A 199 4.44 -2.70 23.36
N LYS A 200 4.57 -2.64 22.03
CA LYS A 200 5.72 -2.02 21.36
C LYS A 200 5.49 -0.54 21.12
N LYS A 201 6.59 0.22 21.09
CA LYS A 201 6.60 1.60 20.64
C LYS A 201 6.51 1.60 19.11
N VAL A 202 5.70 2.47 18.54
CA VAL A 202 5.55 2.65 17.09
C VAL A 202 5.56 4.13 16.74
N ARG A 203 6.00 4.43 15.52
CA ARG A 203 5.80 5.73 14.86
C ARG A 203 4.84 5.54 13.71
N LEU A 204 3.83 6.38 13.61
CA LEU A 204 2.80 6.34 12.58
C LEU A 204 2.78 7.65 11.81
N TRP A 205 2.66 7.57 10.49
CA TRP A 205 2.43 8.70 9.60
C TRP A 205 1.10 8.54 8.90
N GLY A 206 0.30 9.60 8.86
CA GLY A 206 -1.07 9.54 8.40
C GLY A 206 -1.86 10.80 8.71
N GLN A 207 -3.17 10.63 8.88
CA GLN A 207 -4.09 11.73 9.20
C GLN A 207 -4.95 11.42 10.42
N PRO A 208 -5.12 12.39 11.34
CA PRO A 208 -6.14 12.29 12.37
C PRO A 208 -7.52 12.45 11.72
N ARG A 209 -8.49 11.68 12.19
CA ARG A 209 -9.90 11.90 11.87
C ARG A 209 -10.77 11.70 13.10
N THR A 210 -11.92 12.33 13.12
CA THR A 210 -12.92 12.11 14.17
C THR A 210 -14.02 11.24 13.61
N TYR A 211 -14.22 10.06 14.21
CA TYR A 211 -15.39 9.26 13.94
C TYR A 211 -16.52 9.72 14.84
N VAL A 212 -17.53 10.35 14.25
CA VAL A 212 -18.76 10.75 14.94
C VAL A 212 -19.70 9.57 14.95
N CYS A 213 -20.11 9.16 16.14
CA CYS A 213 -20.91 7.97 16.27
C CYS A 213 -22.37 8.24 15.93
N PRO A 214 -23.01 7.35 15.15
CA PRO A 214 -24.42 7.48 14.89
C PRO A 214 -25.21 7.28 16.21
N PRO A 215 -26.43 7.84 16.33
CA PRO A 215 -27.19 7.86 17.59
C PRO A 215 -27.40 6.47 18.24
N GLN A 216 -27.41 5.42 17.44
CA GLN A 216 -27.59 4.03 17.83
C GLN A 216 -26.29 3.31 18.24
N ALA A 217 -25.12 3.92 18.07
CA ALA A 217 -23.84 3.32 18.43
C ALA A 217 -23.44 3.67 19.87
N GLN A 218 -22.96 2.67 20.62
CA GLN A 218 -22.39 2.87 21.95
C GLN A 218 -20.95 3.38 21.84
N CYS A 219 -20.80 4.70 21.70
CA CYS A 219 -19.48 5.33 21.75
C CYS A 219 -19.17 5.91 23.13
N LEU A 220 -17.92 6.39 23.29
CA LEU A 220 -17.49 7.10 24.49
C LEU A 220 -18.45 8.25 24.82
N ILE A 221 -18.45 8.71 26.08
CA ILE A 221 -19.42 9.69 26.62
C ILE A 221 -19.51 10.98 25.78
N SER A 222 -18.45 11.34 25.05
CA SER A 222 -18.41 12.49 24.14
C SER A 222 -19.08 12.28 22.78
N GLY A 223 -19.51 11.07 22.43
CA GLY A 223 -20.10 10.74 21.12
C GLY A 223 -19.10 10.69 19.94
N GLU A 224 -17.83 10.98 20.21
CA GLU A 224 -16.77 11.08 19.22
C GLU A 224 -15.58 10.19 19.59
N ILE A 225 -14.97 9.62 18.55
CA ILE A 225 -13.79 8.78 18.67
C ILE A 225 -12.65 9.42 17.87
N PRO A 226 -11.52 9.78 18.51
CA PRO A 226 -10.34 10.23 17.80
C PRO A 226 -9.67 9.03 17.12
N MET A 227 -9.80 8.94 15.81
CA MET A 227 -9.16 7.94 14.97
C MET A 227 -7.90 8.51 14.34
N PHE A 228 -7.02 7.62 13.89
CA PHE A 228 -5.87 7.96 13.08
C PHE A 228 -5.72 6.94 11.95
N ASP A 229 -5.85 7.42 10.71
CA ASP A 229 -5.66 6.58 9.53
C ASP A 229 -4.17 6.52 9.21
N VAL A 230 -3.63 5.32 9.02
CA VAL A 230 -2.19 5.11 8.85
C VAL A 230 -1.86 4.88 7.38
N ALA A 231 -0.85 5.60 6.89
CA ALA A 231 -0.26 5.37 5.57
C ALA A 231 1.13 4.74 5.65
N ARG A 232 1.80 4.87 6.80
CA ARG A 232 3.09 4.25 7.10
C ARG A 232 3.23 4.07 8.60
N ALA A 233 3.86 2.97 8.99
CA ALA A 233 4.23 2.72 10.37
C ALA A 233 5.65 2.17 10.45
N GLU A 234 6.33 2.46 11.56
CA GLU A 234 7.66 1.95 11.85
C GLU A 234 7.77 1.47 13.29
N LEU A 235 8.53 0.39 13.46
CA LEU A 235 9.03 -0.05 14.75
C LEU A 235 10.43 0.57 14.94
N PRO A 236 10.65 1.32 16.03
CA PRO A 236 11.95 1.91 16.36
C PRO A 236 12.96 0.87 16.85
#